data_AF-A0A4R3YRH0-F1
#
_entry.id   AF-A0A4R3YRH0-F1
#
_cell.length_a   1.000
_cell.length_b   1.000
_cell.length_c   1.000
_cell.angle_alpha   90.00
_cell.angle_beta   90.00
_cell.angle_gamma   90.00
#
_symmetry.space_group_name_H-M   'P 1'
#
loop_
_entity.id
_entity.type
_entity.pdbx_description
1 polymer ?
#
loop_
_entity_poly.entity_id
_entity_poly.type
_entity_poly.pdbx_seq_one_letter_code
_entity_poly.pdbx_strand_id
1 'polypeptide(L)' 'MGKYTVLSERFYKFFKYLRTIGLVSLVIFLGVTAFNRGNNVLSIISYIFMIVMLSCLFECIILYALYKVLKNK' A
#
# COMPACT_ATOMS: atom_id res chain seq x y z
N MET A 1 -8.94 23.37 -18.05
CA MET A 1 -8.71 22.07 -17.39
C MET A 1 -9.43 22.06 -16.06
N GLY A 2 -10.37 21.13 -15.86
CA GLY A 2 -11.26 21.11 -14.70
C GLY A 2 -10.50 20.79 -13.40
N LYS A 3 -10.90 21.42 -12.29
CA LYS A 3 -10.28 21.23 -10.97
C LYS A 3 -10.18 19.75 -10.54
N TYR A 4 -11.11 18.91 -11.02
CA TYR A 4 -11.18 17.47 -10.73
C TYR A 4 -10.16 16.63 -11.50
N THR A 5 -9.71 17.09 -12.66
CA THR A 5 -8.73 16.36 -13.51
C THR A 5 -7.34 16.38 -12.89
N VAL A 6 -6.93 17.51 -12.31
CA VAL A 6 -5.63 17.63 -11.61
C VAL A 6 -5.62 16.79 -10.33
N LEU A 7 -6.76 16.72 -9.63
CA LEU A 7 -6.85 15.99 -8.38
C LEU A 7 -6.86 14.47 -8.60
N SER A 8 -7.57 13.98 -9.62
CA SER A 8 -7.57 12.55 -9.98
C SER A 8 -6.18 12.07 -10.44
N GLU A 9 -5.43 12.90 -11.16
CA GLU A 9 -4.08 12.58 -11.61
C GLU A 9 -3.07 12.50 -10.44
N ARG A 10 -3.24 13.35 -9.41
CA ARG A 10 -2.47 13.26 -8.17
C ARG A 10 -2.79 11.98 -7.40
N PHE A 11 -4.06 11.62 -7.24
CA PHE A 11 -4.43 10.37 -6.58
C PHE A 11 -3.88 9.14 -7.30
N TYR A 12 -3.85 9.15 -8.64
CA TYR A 12 -3.26 8.08 -9.41
C TYR A 12 -1.73 7.97 -9.22
N LYS A 13 -1.02 9.12 -9.13
CA LYS A 13 0.41 9.12 -8.78
C LYS A 13 0.64 8.55 -7.37
N PHE A 14 -0.15 8.96 -6.38
CA PHE A 14 -0.07 8.41 -5.02
C PHE A 14 -0.31 6.90 -4.99
N PHE A 15 -1.33 6.41 -5.70
CA PHE A 15 -1.60 4.98 -5.84
C PHE A 15 -0.39 4.22 -6.40
N LYS A 16 0.29 4.77 -7.42
CA LYS A 16 1.47 4.12 -8.02
C LYS A 16 2.64 4.03 -7.03
N TYR A 17 2.86 5.06 -6.22
CA TYR A 17 3.87 5.03 -5.15
C TYR A 17 3.52 4.03 -4.06
N LEU A 18 2.27 4.04 -3.59
CA LEU A 18 1.80 3.14 -2.55
C LEU A 18 1.89 1.67 -2.98
N ARG A 19 1.59 1.38 -4.25
CA ARG A 19 1.73 0.03 -4.81
C ARG A 19 3.18 -0.46 -4.77
N THR A 20 4.14 0.40 -5.09
CA THR A 20 5.57 0.07 -5.03
C THR A 20 6.01 -0.19 -3.59
N ILE A 21 5.63 0.69 -2.66
CA ILE A 21 5.94 0.54 -1.23
C ILE A 21 5.33 -0.75 -0.68
N GLY A 22 4.07 -1.04 -1.02
CA GLY A 22 3.38 -2.27 -0.64
C GLY A 22 4.07 -3.53 -1.16
N LEU A 23 4.52 -3.53 -2.42
CA LEU A 23 5.30 -4.64 -2.99
C LEU A 23 6.64 -4.86 -2.28
N VAL A 24 7.39 -3.78 -2.00
CA VAL A 24 8.65 -3.87 -1.25
C VAL A 24 8.39 -4.42 0.15
N SER A 25 7.36 -3.92 0.83
CA SER A 25 6.93 -4.39 2.15
C SER A 25 6.54 -5.88 2.13
N LEU A 26 5.90 -6.35 1.05
CA LEU A 26 5.56 -7.77 0.85
C LEU A 26 6.80 -8.65 0.73
N VAL A 27 7.80 -8.24 -0.05
CA VAL A 27 9.06 -9.00 -0.19
C VAL A 27 9.79 -9.10 1.15
N ILE A 28 9.88 -7.99 1.88
CA ILE A 28 10.53 -7.98 3.21
C ILE A 28 9.75 -8.86 4.18
N PHE A 29 8.42 -8.75 4.22
CA PHE A 29 7.57 -9.58 5.07
C PHE A 29 7.79 -11.07 4.80
N LEU A 30 7.77 -11.49 3.53
CA LEU A 30 7.98 -12.90 3.16
C LEU A 30 9.39 -13.37 3.51
N GLY A 31 10.41 -12.53 3.29
CA GLY A 31 11.78 -12.82 3.67
C GLY A 31 11.91 -13.03 5.19
N VAL A 32 11.52 -12.04 5.99
CA VAL A 32 11.58 -12.10 7.46
C VAL A 32 10.80 -13.31 7.99
N THR A 33 9.61 -13.55 7.44
CA THR A 33 8.76 -14.69 7.85
C THR A 33 9.38 -16.04 7.50
N ALA A 34 10.01 -16.19 6.33
CA ALA A 34 10.68 -17.42 5.93
C ALA A 34 11.90 -17.76 6.81
N PHE A 35 12.63 -16.74 7.27
CA PHE A 35 13.77 -16.92 8.18
C PHE A 35 13.36 -17.03 9.66
N ASN A 36 12.10 -16.78 9.99
CA ASN A 36 11.60 -16.82 11.35
C ASN A 36 11.35 -18.26 11.84
N ARG A 37 12.40 -18.98 12.22
CA ARG A 37 12.33 -20.31 12.86
C ARG A 37 12.15 -20.22 14.39
N GLY A 38 11.16 -19.46 14.84
CA GLY A 38 10.80 -19.38 16.27
C GLY A 38 11.52 -18.29 17.07
N ASN A 39 11.98 -17.21 16.43
CA ASN A 39 12.55 -16.07 17.13
C ASN A 39 11.47 -15.00 17.37
N ASN A 40 11.18 -14.68 18.64
CA ASN A 40 10.17 -13.70 19.01
C ASN A 40 10.40 -12.31 18.38
N VAL A 41 11.65 -11.88 18.22
CA VAL A 41 11.96 -10.57 17.63
C VAL A 41 11.58 -10.53 16.15
N LEU A 42 11.88 -11.59 15.39
CA LEU A 42 11.52 -11.70 13.98
C LEU A 42 10.01 -11.83 13.78
N SER A 43 9.31 -12.52 14.70
CA SER A 43 7.84 -12.60 14.69
C SER A 43 7.18 -11.22 14.81
N ILE A 44 7.67 -10.38 15.72
CA ILE A 44 7.17 -9.01 15.90
C ILE A 44 7.43 -8.18 14.65
N ILE A 45 8.62 -8.29 14.06
CA ILE A 45 8.97 -7.57 12.82
C ILE A 45 8.03 -8.00 11.68
N SER A 46 7.84 -9.30 11.46
CA SER A 46 6.87 -9.82 10.48
C SER A 46 5.47 -9.27 10.74
N TYR A 47 5.00 -9.24 11.99
CA TYR A 47 3.68 -8.71 12.33
C TYR A 47 3.53 -7.22 11.98
N ILE A 48 4.54 -6.39 12.25
CA ILE A 48 4.54 -4.97 11.87
C ILE A 48 4.46 -4.83 10.34
N PHE A 49 5.27 -5.57 9.60
CA PHE A 49 5.24 -5.53 8.13
C PHE A 49 3.91 -6.02 7.55
N MET A 50 3.24 -6.96 8.21
CA MET A 50 1.89 -7.40 7.86
C MET A 50 0.86 -6.28 8.01
N ILE A 51 0.88 -5.54 9.14
CA ILE A 51 -0.01 -4.39 9.35
C ILE A 51 0.25 -3.30 8.31
N VAL A 52 1.52 -2.99 8.04
CA VAL A 52 1.90 -1.99 7.02
C VAL A 52 1.37 -2.39 5.64
N MET A 53 1.47 -3.68 5.28
CA MET A 53 0.91 -4.19 4.03
C MET A 53 -0.61 -4.03 3.96
N LEU A 54 -1.31 -4.34 5.06
CA LEU A 54 -2.77 -4.24 5.12
C LEU A 54 -3.24 -2.78 4.99
N SER A 55 -2.56 -1.85 5.66
CA SER A 55 -2.82 -0.41 5.53
C SER A 55 -2.58 0.09 4.10
N CYS A 56 -1.47 -0.32 3.47
CA CYS A 56 -1.18 0.03 2.07
C CYS A 56 -2.25 -0.49 1.11
N LEU A 57 -2.77 -1.70 1.33
CA LEU A 57 -3.87 -2.26 0.53
C LEU A 57 -5.16 -1.45 0.70
N PHE A 58 -5.50 -1.08 1.92
CA PHE A 58 -6.69 -0.28 2.22
C PHE A 58 -6.61 1.11 1.57
N GLU A 59 -5.48 1.79 1.71
CA GLU A 59 -5.24 3.09 1.06
C GLU A 59 -5.25 2.98 -0.48
N CYS A 60 -4.74 1.89 -1.06
CA CYS A 60 -4.84 1.63 -2.50
C CYS A 60 -6.30 1.57 -2.97
N ILE A 61 -7.18 0.89 -2.21
CA ILE A 61 -8.61 0.79 -2.52
C ILE A 61 -9.27 2.18 -2.44
N ILE A 62 -8.98 2.95 -1.39
CA ILE A 62 -9.53 4.30 -1.22
C ILE A 62 -9.10 5.22 -2.36
N LEU A 63 -7.80 5.24 -2.69
CA LEU A 63 -7.25 6.07 -3.77
C LEU A 63 -7.87 5.70 -5.12
N TYR A 64 -8.07 4.41 -5.38
CA TYR A 64 -8.74 3.96 -6.60
C TYR A 64 -10.22 4.33 -6.64
N ALA A 65 -10.94 4.19 -5.52
CA ALA A 65 -12.34 4.61 -5.40
C ALA A 65 -12.49 6.12 -5.63
N LEU A 66 -11.64 6.95 -5.00
CA LEU A 66 -11.60 8.40 -5.18
C LEU A 66 -11.30 8.77 -6.64
N TYR A 67 -10.32 8.13 -7.27
CA TYR A 67 -10.03 8.33 -8.70
C TYR A 67 -11.27 8.06 -9.56
N LYS A 68 -11.97 6.95 -9.33
CA LYS A 68 -13.17 6.58 -10.10
C LYS A 68 -14.31 7.59 -9.90
N VAL A 69 -14.56 8.02 -8.66
CA VAL A 69 -15.60 9.01 -8.34
C VAL A 69 -15.29 10.36 -8.96
N LEU A 70 -14.04 10.83 -8.87
CA LEU A 70 -13.64 12.11 -9.46
C LEU A 70 -13.56 12.10 -10.97
N LYS A 71 -13.31 10.95 -11.61
CA LYS A 71 -13.31 10.83 -13.07
C LYS A 71 -14.72 10.86 -13.65
N ASN A 72 -15.72 10.39 -12.90
CA ASN A 72 -17.12 10.38 -13.31
C ASN A 72 -17.88 11.68 -12.98
N LYS A 73 -17.23 12.67 -12.37
CA LYS A 73 -17.77 14.01 -12.09
C LYS A 73 -17.09 15.06 -12.94
#